data_AF-A5GJC7-F1
#
_entry.id   AF-A5GJC7-F1
#
_cell.length_a   1.000
_cell.length_b   1.000
_cell.length_c   1.000
_cell.angle_alpha   90.00
_cell.angle_beta   90.00
_cell.angle_gamma   90.00
#
_symmetry.space_group_name_H-M   'P 1'
#
loop_
_entity.id
_entity.type
_entity.pdbx_description
1 polymer ?
#
loop_
_entity_poly.entity_id
_entity_poly.type
_entity_poly.pdbx_seq_one_letter_code
_entity_poly.pdbx_strand_id
1 'polypeptide(L)' 'MSELIQQLEQDRAWLLEQIDRGRWADFRLDLAALERELGQLLRRAAEQRSSDP' A
#
# COMPACT_ATOMS: atom_id res chain seq x y z
N MET A 1 7.37 -14.73 -4.20
CA MET A 1 6.81 -13.60 -4.99
C MET A 1 5.37 -13.25 -4.58
N SER A 2 4.51 -14.21 -4.18
CA SER A 2 3.24 -13.92 -3.47
C SER A 2 3.48 -13.22 -2.13
N GLU A 3 4.52 -13.66 -1.42
CA GLU A 3 4.95 -13.13 -0.13
C GLU A 3 5.32 -11.65 -0.18
N LEU A 4 5.96 -11.20 -1.28
CA LEU A 4 6.33 -9.79 -1.44
C LEU A 4 5.08 -8.89 -1.55
N ILE A 5 4.06 -9.32 -2.30
CA ILE A 5 2.80 -8.57 -2.43
C ILE A 5 2.09 -8.50 -1.08
N GLN A 6 2.07 -9.60 -0.32
CA GLN A 6 1.48 -9.65 1.02
C GLN A 6 2.24 -8.77 2.02
N GLN A 7 3.58 -8.79 1.98
CA GLN A 7 4.42 -7.92 2.81
C GLN A 7 4.11 -6.44 2.53
N LEU A 8 4.04 -6.07 1.25
CA LEU A 8 3.74 -4.69 0.84
C LEU A 8 2.31 -4.28 1.18
N GLU A 9 1.34 -5.18 1.13
CA GLU A 9 -0.03 -4.93 1.62
C GLU A 9 -0.03 -4.64 3.13
N GLN A 10 0.75 -5.40 3.90
CA GLN A 10 0.82 -5.26 5.35
C GLN A 10 1.54 -3.98 5.75
N ASP A 11 2.63 -3.64 5.06
CA ASP A 11 3.34 -2.37 5.23
C ASP A 11 2.46 -1.16 4.86
N ARG A 12 1.66 -1.28 3.79
CA ARG A 12 0.67 -0.26 3.40
C ARG A 12 -0.37 -0.03 4.49
N ALA A 13 -0.93 -1.12 5.03
CA ALA A 13 -1.92 -1.03 6.10
C ALA A 13 -1.35 -0.40 7.38
N TRP A 14 -0.11 -0.76 7.73
CA TRP A 14 0.60 -0.17 8.86
C TRP A 14 0.84 1.33 8.66
N LEU A 15 1.27 1.74 7.47
CA LEU A 15 1.49 3.14 7.13
C LEU A 15 0.20 3.95 7.29
N LEU A 16 -0.93 3.45 6.76
CA LEU A 16 -2.23 4.10 6.88
C LEU A 16 -2.66 4.27 8.34
N GLU A 17 -2.49 3.22 9.16
CA GLU A 17 -2.81 3.29 10.59
C GLU A 17 -1.98 4.35 11.33
N GLN A 18 -0.68 4.47 11.00
CA GLN A 18 0.16 5.51 11.62
C GLN A 18 -0.27 6.92 11.22
N ILE A 19 -0.65 7.11 9.96
CA ILE A 19 -1.20 8.39 9.47
C ILE A 19 -2.49 8.74 10.20
N ASP A 20 -3.39 7.76 10.38
CA ASP A 20 -4.66 7.96 11.08
C ASP A 20 -4.47 8.27 12.56
N ARG A 21 -3.44 7.70 13.19
CA ARG A 21 -3.02 8.04 14.57
C ARG A 21 -2.37 9.43 14.68
N GLY A 22 -2.26 10.18 13.59
CA GLY A 22 -1.72 11.54 13.57
C GLY A 22 -0.19 11.60 13.56
N ARG A 23 0.51 10.49 13.27
CA ARG A 23 1.96 10.55 13.04
C ARG A 23 2.25 11.29 11.73
N TRP A 24 3.41 11.94 11.67
CA TRP A 24 3.90 12.65 10.50
C TRP A 24 2.89 13.66 9.94
N ALA A 25 2.32 14.48 10.84
CA ALA A 25 1.28 15.45 10.48
C ALA A 25 1.69 16.36 9.30
N ASP A 26 2.95 16.79 9.26
CA ASP A 26 3.50 17.63 8.20
C ASP A 26 3.53 16.95 6.82
N PHE A 27 3.55 15.62 6.79
CA PHE A 27 3.60 14.81 5.56
C PHE A 27 2.33 14.00 5.31
N ARG A 28 1.26 14.23 6.10
CA ARG A 28 0.05 13.41 6.07
C ARG A 28 -0.55 13.29 4.67
N LEU A 29 -0.60 14.39 3.93
CA LEU A 29 -1.17 14.41 2.58
C LEU A 29 -0.30 13.65 1.58
N ASP A 30 1.01 13.85 1.64
CA ASP A 30 1.96 13.15 0.76
C ASP A 30 1.99 11.65 1.06
N LEU A 31 1.97 11.27 2.32
CA LEU A 31 1.94 9.87 2.75
C LEU A 31 0.60 9.19 2.38
N ALA A 32 -0.52 9.91 2.46
CA ALA A 32 -1.81 9.40 2.01
C ALA A 32 -1.87 9.24 0.48
N ALA A 33 -1.23 10.13 -0.28
CA ALA A 33 -1.08 10.00 -1.73
C ALA A 33 -0.22 8.78 -2.09
N LEU A 34 0.91 8.61 -1.41
CA LEU A 34 1.81 7.47 -1.57
C LEU A 34 1.11 6.14 -1.25
N GLU A 35 0.37 6.06 -0.14
CA GLU A 35 -0.43 4.89 0.24
C GLU A 35 -1.40 4.51 -0.89
N ARG A 36 -2.12 5.49 -1.44
CA ARG A 36 -3.08 5.28 -2.53
C ARG A 36 -2.41 4.77 -3.79
N GLU A 37 -1.27 5.33 -4.18
CA GLU A 37 -0.50 4.87 -5.35
C GLU A 37 -0.03 3.43 -5.15
N LEU A 38 0.50 3.12 -3.97
CA LEU A 38 0.93 1.76 -3.61
C LEU A 38 -0.25 0.77 -3.67
N GLY A 39 -1.41 1.16 -3.17
CA GLY A 39 -2.64 0.35 -3.23
C GLY A 39 -3.15 0.11 -4.65
N GLN A 40 -2.92 1.03 -5.60
CA GLN A 40 -3.23 0.80 -7.01
C GLN A 40 -2.22 -0.17 -7.66
N LEU A 41 -0.93 0.00 -7.37
CA LEU A 41 0.12 -0.87 -7.90
C LEU A 41 -0.06 -2.32 -7.45
N LEU A 42 -0.34 -2.54 -6.16
CA LEU A 42 -0.53 -3.87 -5.59
C LEU A 42 -1.77 -4.57 -6.18
N ARG A 43 -2.86 -3.83 -6.39
CA ARG A 43 -4.05 -4.37 -7.09
C ARG A 43 -3.73 -4.82 -8.50
N ARG A 44 -3.05 -3.98 -9.29
CA ARG A 44 -2.62 -4.34 -10.66
C ARG A 44 -1.71 -5.56 -10.66
N ALA A 45 -0.75 -5.64 -9.73
CA ALA A 45 0.15 -6.78 -9.62
C ALA A 45 -0.59 -8.08 -9.24
N ALA A 46 -1.63 -8.00 -8.40
CA ALA A 46 -2.49 -9.11 -8.06
C ALA A 46 -3.36 -9.55 -9.26
N GLU A 47 -3.92 -8.60 -10.00
CA GLU A 47 -4.71 -8.84 -11.22
C GLU A 47 -3.87 -9.52 -12.31
N GLN A 48 -2.63 -9.04 -12.54
CA GLN A 48 -1.68 -9.63 -13.48
C GLN A 48 -1.36 -11.10 -13.15
N ARG A 49 -1.30 -11.44 -11.86
CA ARG A 49 -1.12 -12.83 -11.41
C ARG A 49 -2.34 -13.71 -11.61
N SER A 50 -3.54 -13.16 -11.42
CA SER A 50 -4.79 -13.91 -11.66
C SER A 50 -5.09 -14.14 -13.15
N SER A 51 -4.37 -13.46 -14.03
CA SER A 51 -4.47 -13.58 -15.50
C SER A 51 -3.33 -14.39 -16.13
N ASP A 52 -2.41 -14.93 -15.32
CA ASP A 52 -1.38 -15.89 -15.72
C ASP A 52 -2.01 -17.31 -15.70
N PRO A 53 -2.10 -18.02 -16.83
CA PRO A 53 -2.69 -19.38 -16.91
C PRO A 53 -1.85 -20.46 -16.21
#